data_AF-A0A3R7BQX4-F1
#
_entry.id   AF-A0A3R7BQX4-F1
#
_cell.length_a   1.000
_cell.length_b   1.000
_cell.length_c   1.000
_cell.angle_alpha   90.00
_cell.angle_beta   90.00
_cell.angle_gamma   90.00
#
_symmetry.space_group_name_H-M   'P 1'
#
loop_
_entity.id
_entity.type
_entity.pdbx_description
1 polymer ?
#
loop_
_entity_poly.entity_id
_entity_poly.type
_entity_poly.pdbx_seq_one_letter_code
_entity_poly.pdbx_strand_id
1 'polypeptide(L)'
;MLKTGWLKYLWDRRKGRILHQFMHMARLHKTPFRVLLRNIFEVTDEYQAGFTFPIVASVALKNPELTRMISESHHEIASHGFKHVNYKYISVREQEIDIARSIKAFKSMKISVYGFRAPYNAYTDCTPKLLEKHDFLWDIGIGYAPKYRETGRFFRVKIDDRESRFVCIPLSQWSDDAMIDIYGMKNSQMIRIFRRAIKRTAEKHGVIMFDLHPIRIGQPKYIDVLREILDYGEELDGWFPTVTEAVNHWLKHGEWKDDASFCCLLTGDIDNFTFTDYLSRLL
;
A
#
# COMPACT_ATOMS: atom_id res chain seq x y z
N MET A 1 6.32 -12.65 -23.15
CA MET A 1 5.57 -11.68 -23.97
C MET A 1 4.25 -11.40 -23.27
N LEU A 2 4.05 -10.20 -22.71
CA LEU A 2 2.76 -9.77 -22.18
C LEU A 2 1.84 -9.52 -23.38
N LYS A 3 0.78 -10.32 -23.51
CA LYS A 3 -0.13 -10.29 -24.67
C LYS A 3 -1.07 -9.06 -24.66
N THR A 4 -1.60 -8.79 -25.85
CA THR A 4 -2.50 -7.72 -26.33
C THR A 4 -3.51 -7.09 -25.34
N GLY A 5 -3.96 -7.79 -24.29
CA GLY A 5 -4.90 -7.26 -23.30
C GLY A 5 -4.35 -6.12 -22.45
N TRP A 6 -3.07 -6.20 -22.04
CA TRP A 6 -2.42 -5.13 -21.28
C TRP A 6 -2.23 -3.86 -22.13
N LEU A 7 -1.83 -4.04 -23.39
CA LEU A 7 -1.71 -2.94 -24.36
C LEU A 7 -3.07 -2.28 -24.63
N LYS A 8 -4.15 -3.07 -24.71
CA LYS A 8 -5.51 -2.56 -24.86
C LYS A 8 -5.94 -1.72 -23.65
N TYR A 9 -5.66 -2.17 -22.42
CA TYR A 9 -5.91 -1.36 -21.21
C TYR A 9 -5.17 -0.02 -21.24
N LEU A 10 -3.88 -0.04 -21.60
CA LEU A 10 -3.06 1.17 -21.70
C LEU A 10 -3.63 2.14 -22.76
N TRP A 11 -4.18 1.61 -23.85
CA TRP A 11 -4.81 2.41 -24.91
C TRP A 11 -6.15 3.03 -24.48
N ASP A 12 -7.03 2.24 -23.86
CA ASP A 12 -8.42 2.63 -23.54
C ASP A 12 -8.50 3.67 -22.40
N ARG A 13 -7.64 3.59 -21.37
CA ARG A 13 -7.64 4.53 -20.23
C ARG A 13 -7.03 5.90 -20.54
N ARG A 14 -6.34 6.06 -21.66
CA ARG A 14 -5.35 7.14 -21.86
C ARG A 14 -5.71 8.19 -22.91
N LYS A 15 -6.88 8.15 -23.55
CA LYS A 15 -7.30 9.26 -24.42
C LYS A 15 -7.60 10.52 -23.59
N GLY A 16 -6.78 11.57 -23.75
CA GLY A 16 -7.06 12.95 -23.33
C GLY A 16 -6.32 13.50 -22.08
N ARG A 17 -5.72 12.65 -21.22
CA ARG A 17 -5.06 13.10 -19.96
C ARG A 17 -3.59 12.68 -19.79
N ILE A 18 -2.98 12.02 -20.78
CA ILE A 18 -1.59 11.52 -20.70
C ILE A 18 -0.61 12.64 -20.40
N LEU A 19 -0.68 13.75 -21.15
CA LEU A 19 0.30 14.82 -21.02
C LEU A 19 0.23 15.46 -19.63
N HIS A 20 -0.98 15.65 -19.09
CA HIS A 20 -1.16 16.17 -17.75
C HIS A 20 -0.58 15.23 -16.69
N GLN A 21 -0.89 13.92 -16.75
CA GLN A 21 -0.36 12.93 -15.83
C GLN A 21 1.17 12.79 -15.94
N PHE A 22 1.72 12.84 -17.15
CA PHE A 22 3.15 12.85 -17.40
C PHE A 22 3.84 14.05 -16.73
N MET A 23 3.32 15.26 -16.97
CA MET A 23 3.88 16.48 -16.38
C MET A 23 3.74 16.49 -14.86
N HIS A 24 2.64 15.96 -14.33
CA HIS A 24 2.42 15.80 -12.89
C HIS A 24 3.44 14.86 -12.26
N MET A 25 3.59 13.64 -12.80
CA MET A 25 4.57 12.69 -12.30
C MET A 25 6.01 13.20 -12.46
N ALA A 26 6.34 13.91 -13.53
CA ALA A 26 7.64 14.54 -13.71
C ALA A 26 7.93 15.59 -12.62
N ARG A 27 6.92 16.35 -12.19
CA ARG A 27 7.06 17.31 -11.08
C ARG A 27 7.29 16.63 -9.74
N LEU A 28 6.53 15.56 -9.43
CA LEU A 28 6.72 14.81 -8.18
C LEU A 28 8.13 14.21 -8.07
N HIS A 29 8.69 13.74 -9.19
CA HIS A 29 10.03 13.17 -9.25
C HIS A 29 11.17 14.20 -9.23
N LYS A 30 10.88 15.51 -9.16
CA LYS A 30 11.94 16.51 -8.93
C LYS A 30 12.57 16.35 -7.55
N THR A 31 11.81 15.87 -6.57
CA THR A 31 12.34 15.49 -5.26
C THR A 31 12.87 14.06 -5.36
N PRO A 32 14.16 13.80 -5.07
CA PRO A 32 14.71 12.45 -5.12
C PRO A 32 13.97 11.51 -4.15
N PHE A 33 13.69 10.28 -4.57
CA PHE A 33 12.90 9.35 -3.76
C PHE A 33 13.53 9.03 -2.39
N ARG A 34 14.87 9.05 -2.29
CA ARG A 34 15.57 8.95 -1.01
C ARG A 34 15.12 10.03 -0.02
N VAL A 35 14.94 11.27 -0.48
CA VAL A 35 14.49 12.38 0.36
C VAL A 35 13.05 12.13 0.81
N LEU A 36 12.19 11.63 -0.08
CA LEU A 36 10.81 11.28 0.26
C LEU A 36 10.74 10.19 1.35
N LEU A 37 11.58 9.16 1.24
CA LEU A 37 11.69 8.12 2.27
C LEU A 37 12.20 8.70 3.60
N ARG A 38 13.27 9.52 3.58
CA ARG A 38 13.79 10.16 4.80
C ARG A 38 12.73 11.00 5.51
N ASN A 39 12.00 11.81 4.76
CA ASN A 39 10.92 12.62 5.33
C ASN A 39 9.86 11.75 6.03
N ILE A 40 9.47 10.62 5.40
CA ILE A 40 8.53 9.67 6.02
C ILE A 40 9.14 9.07 7.28
N PHE A 41 10.38 8.58 7.21
CA PHE A 41 11.07 7.89 8.30
C PHE A 41 11.21 8.80 9.52
N GLU A 42 11.68 10.05 9.31
CA GLU A 42 11.81 11.06 10.35
C GLU A 42 10.50 11.25 11.12
N VAL A 43 9.38 11.43 10.41
CA VAL A 43 8.06 11.57 11.04
C VAL A 43 7.66 10.29 11.76
N THR A 44 7.76 9.13 11.13
CA THR A 44 7.31 7.87 11.75
C THR A 44 8.16 7.46 12.94
N ASP A 45 9.46 7.76 12.94
CA ASP A 45 10.39 7.44 14.04
C ASP A 45 10.03 8.24 15.30
N GLU A 46 9.58 9.50 15.16
CA GLU A 46 9.12 10.31 16.29
C GLU A 46 7.96 9.66 17.06
N TYR A 47 7.08 8.93 16.37
CA TYR A 47 5.91 8.25 16.94
C TYR A 47 6.09 6.72 17.05
N GLN A 48 7.30 6.19 16.81
CA GLN A 48 7.57 4.74 16.77
C GLN A 48 6.60 3.97 15.85
N ALA A 49 6.20 4.60 14.76
CA ALA A 49 5.19 4.09 13.84
C ALA A 49 5.78 3.20 12.73
N GLY A 50 5.07 2.14 12.38
CA GLY A 50 5.34 1.31 11.23
C GLY A 50 4.72 1.88 9.95
N PHE A 51 5.42 1.73 8.83
CA PHE A 51 4.92 2.04 7.50
C PHE A 51 5.14 0.82 6.62
N THR A 52 4.12 0.41 5.86
CA THR A 52 4.19 -0.78 5.01
C THR A 52 4.21 -0.40 3.54
N PHE A 53 5.29 -0.74 2.84
CA PHE A 53 5.53 -0.42 1.45
C PHE A 53 5.35 -1.66 0.55
N PRO A 54 4.20 -1.83 -0.14
CA PRO A 54 4.10 -2.76 -1.24
C PRO A 54 4.99 -2.30 -2.39
N ILE A 55 6.04 -3.05 -2.74
CA ILE A 55 6.96 -2.65 -3.81
C ILE A 55 6.83 -3.60 -5.02
N VAL A 56 6.85 -3.03 -6.22
CA VAL A 56 6.94 -3.82 -7.46
C VAL A 56 8.33 -4.45 -7.53
N ALA A 57 8.42 -5.77 -7.55
CA ALA A 57 9.72 -6.43 -7.33
C ALA A 57 10.76 -6.15 -8.44
N SER A 58 10.33 -5.95 -9.69
CA SER A 58 11.25 -5.52 -10.76
C SER A 58 11.79 -4.09 -10.58
N VAL A 59 11.05 -3.22 -9.90
CA VAL A 59 11.50 -1.86 -9.54
C VAL A 59 12.47 -1.92 -8.36
N ALA A 60 12.19 -2.78 -7.37
CA ALA A 60 13.10 -3.05 -6.25
C ALA A 60 14.48 -3.55 -6.75
N LEU A 61 14.49 -4.52 -7.68
CA LEU A 61 15.73 -5.06 -8.26
C LEU A 61 16.58 -4.00 -8.99
N LYS A 62 15.94 -3.03 -9.66
CA LYS A 62 16.64 -1.93 -10.33
C LYS A 62 17.19 -0.90 -9.35
N ASN A 63 16.60 -0.79 -8.17
CA ASN A 63 16.91 0.21 -7.16
C ASN A 63 17.23 -0.47 -5.81
N PRO A 64 18.27 -1.33 -5.76
CA PRO A 64 18.56 -2.14 -4.58
C PRO A 64 18.94 -1.30 -3.37
N GLU A 65 19.53 -0.12 -3.57
CA GLU A 65 19.93 0.76 -2.47
C GLU A 65 18.73 1.37 -1.74
N LEU A 66 17.73 1.88 -2.47
CA LEU A 66 16.51 2.43 -1.88
C LEU A 66 15.65 1.34 -1.24
N THR A 67 15.62 0.16 -1.86
CA THR A 67 14.94 -1.00 -1.26
C THR A 67 15.61 -1.42 0.03
N ARG A 68 16.96 -1.44 0.06
CA ARG A 68 17.73 -1.77 1.27
C ARG A 68 17.49 -0.76 2.39
N MET A 69 17.44 0.53 2.05
CA MET A 69 17.12 1.59 3.01
C MET A 69 15.80 1.35 3.75
N ILE A 70 14.79 0.80 3.06
CA ILE A 70 13.53 0.41 3.70
C ILE A 70 13.70 -0.86 4.53
N SER A 71 14.33 -1.92 3.97
CA SER A 71 14.47 -3.20 4.69
C SER A 71 15.37 -3.16 5.93
N GLU A 72 16.28 -2.18 6.02
CA GLU A 72 17.16 -1.96 7.18
C GLU A 72 16.52 -1.04 8.23
N SER A 73 15.31 -0.54 7.99
CA SER A 73 14.52 0.25 8.95
C SER A 73 13.47 -0.63 9.66
N HIS A 74 12.70 -0.03 10.59
CA HIS A 74 11.55 -0.69 11.21
C HIS A 74 10.37 -0.92 10.23
N HIS A 75 10.39 -0.26 9.07
CA HIS A 75 9.32 -0.34 8.10
C HIS A 75 9.26 -1.68 7.37
N GLU A 76 8.08 -1.97 6.85
CA GLU A 76 7.81 -3.24 6.19
C GLU A 76 7.85 -3.12 4.66
N ILE A 77 8.44 -4.12 4.00
CA ILE A 77 8.27 -4.32 2.56
C ILE A 77 7.26 -5.46 2.34
N ALA A 78 6.27 -5.19 1.50
CA ALA A 78 5.31 -6.19 1.03
C ALA A 78 5.39 -6.36 -0.49
N SER A 79 4.81 -7.44 -1.00
CA SER A 79 4.82 -7.69 -2.45
C SER A 79 3.73 -6.92 -3.18
N HIS A 80 4.11 -6.18 -4.23
CA HIS A 80 3.19 -5.55 -5.18
C HIS A 80 3.24 -6.19 -6.57
N GLY A 81 3.40 -7.51 -6.62
CA GLY A 81 3.66 -8.25 -7.86
C GLY A 81 5.08 -8.01 -8.41
N PHE A 82 5.40 -8.68 -9.52
CA PHE A 82 6.73 -8.56 -10.15
C PHE A 82 6.75 -7.38 -11.12
N LYS A 83 5.67 -7.20 -11.88
CA LYS A 83 5.42 -6.02 -12.72
C LYS A 83 4.14 -5.33 -12.28
N HIS A 84 4.07 -4.04 -12.55
CA HIS A 84 2.88 -3.24 -12.27
C HIS A 84 1.78 -3.47 -13.34
N VAL A 85 1.20 -4.67 -13.39
CA VAL A 85 0.19 -5.09 -14.37
C VAL A 85 -1.19 -5.30 -13.74
N ASN A 86 -2.25 -4.96 -14.46
CA ASN A 86 -3.61 -5.17 -14.00
C ASN A 86 -4.02 -6.62 -14.22
N TYR A 87 -4.24 -7.36 -13.13
CA TYR A 87 -4.52 -8.80 -13.19
C TYR A 87 -5.82 -9.16 -13.92
N LYS A 88 -6.74 -8.20 -14.14
CA LYS A 88 -7.94 -8.43 -14.95
C LYS A 88 -7.66 -8.58 -16.45
N TYR A 89 -6.45 -8.23 -16.91
CA TYR A 89 -6.06 -8.23 -18.33
C TYR A 89 -4.98 -9.27 -18.68
N ILE A 90 -4.64 -10.15 -17.74
CA ILE A 90 -3.71 -11.26 -17.96
C ILE A 90 -4.39 -12.57 -17.53
N SER A 91 -3.88 -13.70 -18.03
CA SER A 91 -4.37 -15.02 -17.63
C SER A 91 -4.02 -15.35 -16.18
N VAL A 92 -4.76 -16.29 -15.57
CA VAL A 92 -4.48 -16.81 -14.21
C VAL A 92 -3.04 -17.34 -14.12
N ARG A 93 -2.56 -18.04 -15.16
CA ARG A 93 -1.18 -18.54 -15.22
C ARG A 93 -0.14 -17.40 -15.25
N GLU A 94 -0.40 -16.33 -16.00
CA GLU A 94 0.48 -15.16 -16.01
C GLU A 94 0.48 -14.43 -14.66
N GLN A 95 -0.67 -14.33 -14.02
CA GLN A 95 -0.80 -13.76 -12.68
C GLN A 95 -0.02 -14.58 -11.64
N GLU A 96 -0.15 -15.91 -11.66
CA GLU A 96 0.63 -16.80 -10.79
C GLU A 96 2.13 -16.65 -11.03
N ILE A 97 2.57 -16.58 -12.29
CA ILE A 97 3.98 -16.36 -12.63
C ILE A 97 4.47 -15.00 -12.11
N ASP A 98 3.64 -13.96 -12.19
CA ASP A 98 3.99 -12.62 -11.68
C ASP A 98 4.18 -12.63 -10.16
N ILE A 99 3.26 -13.22 -9.41
CA ILE A 99 3.34 -13.36 -7.94
C ILE A 99 4.54 -14.24 -7.55
N ALA A 100 4.72 -15.40 -8.18
CA ALA A 100 5.85 -16.29 -7.86
C ALA A 100 7.20 -15.62 -8.14
N ARG A 101 7.30 -14.81 -9.20
CA ARG A 101 8.51 -14.05 -9.53
C ARG A 101 8.78 -12.93 -8.53
N SER A 102 7.75 -12.28 -8.00
CA SER A 102 7.95 -11.22 -7.00
C SER A 102 8.54 -11.78 -5.72
N ILE A 103 8.01 -12.91 -5.24
CA ILE A 103 8.54 -13.63 -4.07
C ILE A 103 9.99 -14.04 -4.30
N LYS A 104 10.29 -14.62 -5.46
CA LYS A 104 11.67 -15.02 -5.82
C LYS A 104 12.63 -13.83 -5.85
N ALA A 105 12.19 -12.70 -6.38
CA ALA A 105 12.99 -11.48 -6.45
C ALA A 105 13.32 -10.93 -5.05
N PHE A 106 12.33 -10.75 -4.18
CA PHE A 106 12.59 -10.30 -2.80
C PHE A 106 13.47 -11.28 -2.02
N LYS A 107 13.23 -12.60 -2.17
CA LYS A 107 14.10 -13.63 -1.60
C LYS A 107 15.55 -13.50 -2.07
N SER A 108 15.79 -13.20 -3.35
CA SER A 108 17.16 -12.98 -3.87
C SER A 108 17.84 -11.74 -3.29
N MET A 109 17.05 -10.77 -2.83
CA MET A 109 17.53 -9.57 -2.13
C MET A 109 17.63 -9.79 -0.61
N LYS A 110 17.36 -11.00 -0.11
CA LYS A 110 17.29 -11.36 1.32
C LYS A 110 16.21 -10.59 2.09
N ILE A 111 15.12 -10.23 1.40
CA ILE A 111 13.96 -9.55 1.97
C ILE A 111 12.81 -10.57 2.04
N SER A 112 12.30 -10.80 3.25
CA SER A 112 11.06 -11.57 3.45
C SER A 112 9.86 -10.66 3.25
N VAL A 113 8.89 -11.11 2.45
CA VAL A 113 7.61 -10.41 2.25
C VAL A 113 6.50 -11.31 2.74
N TYR A 114 5.69 -10.82 3.69
CA TYR A 114 4.58 -11.57 4.28
C TYR A 114 3.23 -11.15 3.73
N GLY A 115 3.14 -9.93 3.20
CA GLY A 115 1.92 -9.37 2.66
C GLY A 115 1.91 -9.15 1.16
N PHE A 116 0.70 -8.95 0.65
CA PHE A 116 0.45 -8.68 -0.76
C PHE A 116 -0.50 -7.50 -0.97
N ARG A 117 -0.30 -6.79 -2.08
CA ARG A 117 -1.27 -5.86 -2.67
C ARG A 117 -1.24 -6.02 -4.18
N ALA A 118 -2.38 -6.21 -4.84
CA ALA A 118 -2.40 -6.28 -6.30
C ALA A 118 -2.16 -4.88 -6.92
N PRO A 119 -1.39 -4.76 -8.01
CA PRO A 119 -1.29 -3.52 -8.78
C PRO A 119 -2.68 -2.97 -9.17
N TYR A 120 -2.83 -1.65 -9.04
CA TYR A 120 -4.11 -0.95 -9.27
C TYR A 120 -5.28 -1.41 -8.40
N ASN A 121 -5.04 -2.13 -7.30
CA ASN A 121 -6.06 -2.84 -6.53
C ASN A 121 -6.97 -3.70 -7.44
N ALA A 122 -6.38 -4.30 -8.49
CA ALA A 122 -7.11 -5.05 -9.48
C ALA A 122 -7.02 -6.56 -9.22
N TYR A 123 -8.07 -7.08 -8.60
CA TYR A 123 -8.19 -8.50 -8.25
C TYR A 123 -9.09 -9.26 -9.25
N THR A 124 -8.83 -10.56 -9.39
CA THR A 124 -9.68 -11.55 -10.05
C THR A 124 -10.19 -12.55 -9.01
N ASP A 125 -11.18 -13.37 -9.35
CA ASP A 125 -11.67 -14.43 -8.45
C ASP A 125 -10.60 -15.48 -8.13
N CYS A 126 -9.55 -15.57 -8.95
CA CYS A 126 -8.42 -16.46 -8.72
C CYS A 126 -7.35 -15.86 -7.81
N THR A 127 -7.29 -14.53 -7.63
CA THR A 127 -6.24 -13.90 -6.82
C THR A 127 -6.18 -14.46 -5.40
N PRO A 128 -7.28 -14.54 -4.63
CA PRO A 128 -7.21 -15.06 -3.26
C PRO A 128 -6.64 -16.49 -3.16
N LYS A 129 -6.99 -17.37 -4.12
CA LYS A 129 -6.45 -18.74 -4.21
C LYS A 129 -4.93 -18.74 -4.43
N LEU A 130 -4.45 -17.85 -5.29
CA LEU A 130 -3.01 -17.70 -5.55
C LEU A 130 -2.27 -17.15 -4.33
N LEU A 131 -2.88 -16.22 -3.59
CA LEU A 131 -2.26 -15.69 -2.36
C LEU A 131 -2.12 -16.78 -1.30
N GLU A 132 -3.13 -17.63 -1.13
CA GLU A 132 -3.01 -18.77 -0.23
C GLU A 132 -2.00 -19.80 -0.70
N LYS A 133 -1.92 -20.08 -2.01
CA LYS A 133 -0.94 -21.03 -2.56
C LYS A 133 0.51 -20.62 -2.28
N HIS A 134 0.74 -19.32 -2.12
CA HIS A 134 2.05 -18.74 -1.84
C HIS A 134 2.24 -18.36 -0.36
N ASP A 135 1.33 -18.78 0.52
CA ASP A 135 1.41 -18.61 1.97
C ASP A 135 1.61 -17.15 2.42
N PHE A 136 1.00 -16.19 1.71
CA PHE A 136 0.92 -14.82 2.23
C PHE A 136 0.12 -14.80 3.55
N LEU A 137 0.59 -14.00 4.50
CA LEU A 137 -0.04 -13.80 5.81
C LEU A 137 -1.25 -12.88 5.71
N TRP A 138 -1.17 -11.87 4.85
CA TRP A 138 -2.22 -10.85 4.71
C TRP A 138 -2.30 -10.22 3.32
N ASP A 139 -3.43 -9.57 3.04
CA ASP A 139 -3.67 -8.72 1.86
C ASP A 139 -4.32 -7.37 2.25
N ILE A 140 -3.84 -6.29 1.64
CA ILE A 140 -4.34 -4.92 1.92
C ILE A 140 -5.14 -4.29 0.79
N GLY A 141 -5.26 -4.93 -0.38
CA GLY A 141 -5.96 -4.35 -1.53
C GLY A 141 -7.40 -4.83 -1.72
N ILE A 142 -7.76 -6.03 -1.26
CA ILE A 142 -9.13 -6.55 -1.29
C ILE A 142 -10.06 -5.65 -0.46
N GLY A 143 -9.57 -5.13 0.66
CA GLY A 143 -10.29 -4.21 1.54
C GLY A 143 -10.70 -2.89 0.89
N TYR A 144 -10.16 -2.56 -0.30
CA TYR A 144 -10.59 -1.41 -1.07
C TYR A 144 -12.00 -1.56 -1.65
N ALA A 145 -12.56 -2.76 -1.74
CA ALA A 145 -13.93 -2.93 -2.24
C ALA A 145 -14.96 -2.30 -1.26
N PRO A 146 -15.99 -1.56 -1.75
CA PRO A 146 -16.92 -0.82 -0.89
C PRO A 146 -17.52 -1.62 0.27
N LYS A 147 -17.83 -2.91 0.06
CA LYS A 147 -18.37 -3.81 1.09
C LYS A 147 -17.45 -4.05 2.29
N TYR A 148 -16.14 -3.79 2.16
CA TYR A 148 -15.15 -4.05 3.21
C TYR A 148 -14.65 -2.78 3.91
N ARG A 149 -14.75 -1.61 3.27
CA ARG A 149 -14.16 -0.35 3.75
C ARG A 149 -14.64 0.07 5.14
N GLU A 150 -15.88 -0.25 5.48
CA GLU A 150 -16.52 0.18 6.73
C GLU A 150 -16.55 -0.91 7.81
N THR A 151 -15.93 -2.06 7.56
CA THR A 151 -15.91 -3.17 8.53
C THR A 151 -15.19 -2.79 9.81
N GLY A 152 -14.16 -1.94 9.72
CA GLY A 152 -13.36 -1.48 10.86
C GLY A 152 -12.68 -2.62 11.63
N ARG A 153 -12.56 -3.80 11.03
CA ARG A 153 -12.00 -5.02 11.63
C ARG A 153 -11.25 -5.80 10.56
N PHE A 154 -10.23 -6.53 10.98
CA PHE A 154 -9.65 -7.58 10.14
C PHE A 154 -10.73 -8.58 9.72
N PHE A 155 -10.63 -9.06 8.49
CA PHE A 155 -11.61 -9.99 7.93
C PHE A 155 -10.92 -11.05 7.08
N ARG A 156 -11.64 -12.12 6.77
CA ARG A 156 -11.20 -13.15 5.82
C ARG A 156 -12.17 -13.17 4.65
N VAL A 157 -11.69 -13.59 3.47
CA VAL A 157 -12.54 -13.78 2.30
C VAL A 157 -12.88 -15.25 2.12
N LYS A 158 -14.02 -15.53 1.48
CA LYS A 158 -14.36 -16.90 1.09
C LYS A 158 -13.52 -17.33 -0.11
N ILE A 159 -12.94 -18.51 0.00
CA ILE A 159 -12.22 -19.21 -1.05
C ILE A 159 -12.86 -20.59 -1.12
N ASP A 160 -13.63 -20.82 -2.19
CA ASP A 160 -14.56 -21.95 -2.27
C ASP A 160 -15.49 -21.94 -1.04
N ASP A 161 -15.61 -23.04 -0.29
CA ASP A 161 -16.52 -23.13 0.86
C ASP A 161 -15.88 -22.71 2.21
N ARG A 162 -14.61 -22.31 2.22
CA ARG A 162 -13.87 -21.97 3.45
C ARG A 162 -13.39 -20.53 3.48
N GLU A 163 -12.98 -20.07 4.66
CA GLU A 163 -12.28 -18.79 4.79
C GLU A 163 -10.82 -18.88 4.34
N SER A 164 -10.29 -17.76 3.88
CA SER A 164 -8.88 -17.59 3.53
C SER A 164 -7.99 -17.79 4.74
N ARG A 165 -6.82 -18.40 4.55
CA ARG A 165 -5.74 -18.54 5.55
C ARG A 165 -5.06 -17.21 5.84
N PHE A 166 -5.02 -16.31 4.87
CA PHE A 166 -4.54 -14.94 5.05
C PHE A 166 -5.64 -14.02 5.59
N VAL A 167 -5.22 -12.93 6.24
CA VAL A 167 -6.08 -11.88 6.78
C VAL A 167 -6.17 -10.71 5.80
N CYS A 168 -7.36 -10.17 5.59
CA CYS A 168 -7.57 -8.93 4.85
C CYS A 168 -7.74 -7.74 5.80
N ILE A 169 -7.26 -6.58 5.37
CA ILE A 169 -7.35 -5.33 6.12
C ILE A 169 -8.32 -4.38 5.40
N PRO A 170 -9.27 -3.73 6.10
CA PRO A 170 -10.11 -2.71 5.49
C PRO A 170 -9.26 -1.51 5.07
N LEU A 171 -9.36 -1.09 3.81
CA LEU A 171 -8.62 0.05 3.30
C LEU A 171 -9.54 1.26 3.18
N SER A 172 -9.10 2.39 3.74
CA SER A 172 -9.82 3.65 3.66
C SER A 172 -10.12 4.03 2.21
N GLN A 173 -11.32 4.55 1.95
CA GLN A 173 -11.62 5.14 0.64
C GLN A 173 -10.79 6.40 0.33
N TRP A 174 -10.25 7.01 1.38
CA TRP A 174 -9.47 8.23 1.30
C TRP A 174 -7.98 7.88 1.24
N SER A 175 -7.47 7.88 0.02
CA SER A 175 -6.05 7.80 -0.30
C SER A 175 -5.50 9.17 -0.68
N ASP A 176 -4.20 9.37 -0.52
CA ASP A 176 -3.58 10.66 -0.84
C ASP A 176 -3.61 10.99 -2.33
N ASP A 177 -3.54 10.00 -3.22
CA ASP A 177 -3.68 10.19 -4.67
C ASP A 177 -5.07 10.70 -5.05
N ALA A 178 -6.13 10.16 -4.44
CA ALA A 178 -7.48 10.66 -4.65
C ALA A 178 -7.62 12.09 -4.12
N MET A 179 -7.16 12.34 -2.89
CA MET A 179 -7.25 13.66 -2.25
C MET A 179 -6.46 14.74 -3.01
N ILE A 180 -5.23 14.43 -3.40
CA ILE A 180 -4.30 15.38 -4.02
C ILE A 180 -4.56 15.50 -5.52
N ASP A 181 -4.58 14.39 -6.25
CA ASP A 181 -4.54 14.42 -7.72
C ASP A 181 -5.93 14.53 -8.35
N ILE A 182 -6.96 13.99 -7.69
CA ILE A 182 -8.34 14.02 -8.22
C ILE A 182 -9.11 15.22 -7.65
N TYR A 183 -9.08 15.39 -6.34
CA TYR A 183 -9.87 16.41 -5.66
C TYR A 183 -9.13 17.74 -5.42
N GLY A 184 -7.81 17.78 -5.57
CA GLY A 184 -7.02 19.00 -5.35
C GLY A 184 -7.14 19.55 -3.93
N MET A 185 -7.31 18.67 -2.94
CA MET A 185 -7.51 19.07 -1.54
C MET A 185 -6.29 19.77 -0.97
N LYS A 186 -6.54 20.74 -0.09
CA LYS A 186 -5.52 21.36 0.77
C LYS A 186 -5.20 20.44 1.95
N ASN A 187 -3.99 20.55 2.51
CA ASN A 187 -3.55 19.78 3.67
C ASN A 187 -4.57 19.85 4.82
N SER A 188 -5.09 21.04 5.16
CA SER A 188 -6.09 21.21 6.22
C SER A 188 -7.39 20.44 5.97
N GLN A 189 -7.79 20.26 4.71
CA GLN A 189 -8.96 19.44 4.36
C GLN A 189 -8.66 17.95 4.52
N MET A 190 -7.47 17.50 4.10
CA MET A 190 -7.00 16.12 4.28
C MET A 190 -6.93 15.77 5.76
N ILE A 191 -6.25 16.59 6.56
CA ILE A 191 -6.11 16.44 8.02
C ILE A 191 -7.49 16.31 8.67
N ARG A 192 -8.44 17.21 8.36
CA ARG A 192 -9.80 17.15 8.91
C ARG A 192 -10.51 15.84 8.56
N ILE A 193 -10.33 15.31 7.35
CA ILE A 193 -10.92 14.03 6.94
C ILE A 193 -10.28 12.87 7.70
N PHE A 194 -8.95 12.84 7.78
CA PHE A 194 -8.22 11.79 8.49
C PHE A 194 -8.54 11.78 9.99
N ARG A 195 -8.50 12.93 10.67
CA ARG A 195 -8.87 13.05 12.09
C ARG A 195 -10.29 12.53 12.35
N ARG A 196 -11.25 12.87 11.48
CA ARG A 196 -12.63 12.34 11.61
C ARG A 196 -12.69 10.83 11.45
N ALA A 197 -11.90 10.25 10.55
CA ALA A 197 -11.85 8.80 10.34
C ALA A 197 -11.17 8.08 11.51
N ILE A 198 -10.06 8.63 12.02
CA ILE A 198 -9.35 8.16 13.21
C ILE A 198 -10.28 8.15 14.42
N LYS A 199 -10.92 9.29 14.74
CA LYS A 199 -11.83 9.41 15.89
C LYS A 199 -12.94 8.35 15.86
N ARG A 200 -13.57 8.14 14.70
CA ARG A 200 -14.62 7.13 14.52
C ARG A 200 -14.12 5.69 14.69
N THR A 201 -12.84 5.46 14.41
CA THR A 201 -12.22 4.15 14.55
C THR A 201 -11.89 3.88 16.01
N ALA A 202 -11.34 4.87 16.72
CA ALA A 202 -11.12 4.86 18.16
C ALA A 202 -12.42 4.59 18.95
N GLU A 203 -13.51 5.32 18.65
CA GLU A 203 -14.83 5.12 19.26
C GLU A 203 -15.36 3.68 19.14
N LYS A 204 -14.87 2.91 18.16
CA LYS A 204 -15.31 1.54 17.86
C LYS A 204 -14.30 0.46 18.24
N HIS A 205 -13.16 0.82 18.82
CA HIS A 205 -12.05 -0.11 19.06
C HIS A 205 -11.63 -0.87 17.79
N GLY A 206 -11.64 -0.17 16.65
CA GLY A 206 -11.47 -0.78 15.33
C GLY A 206 -10.04 -0.71 14.78
N VAL A 207 -9.92 -1.03 13.48
CA VAL A 207 -8.73 -0.80 12.67
C VAL A 207 -9.04 0.08 11.46
N ILE A 208 -8.13 0.99 11.14
CA ILE A 208 -8.16 1.80 9.92
C ILE A 208 -6.81 1.72 9.22
N MET A 209 -6.82 1.74 7.90
CA MET A 209 -5.61 1.80 7.08
C MET A 209 -5.70 2.92 6.06
N PHE A 210 -4.67 3.77 6.00
CA PHE A 210 -4.54 4.85 5.03
C PHE A 210 -3.54 4.49 3.94
N ASP A 211 -3.92 4.74 2.69
CA ASP A 211 -3.09 4.58 1.51
C ASP A 211 -2.45 5.92 1.13
N LEU A 212 -1.20 6.11 1.54
CA LEU A 212 -0.40 7.32 1.46
C LEU A 212 0.86 7.03 0.63
N HIS A 213 0.83 7.30 -0.67
CA HIS A 213 1.90 6.93 -1.58
C HIS A 213 3.19 7.74 -1.30
N PRO A 214 4.37 7.12 -1.17
CA PRO A 214 5.60 7.84 -0.80
C PRO A 214 5.98 8.96 -1.77
N ILE A 215 5.69 8.78 -3.07
CA ILE A 215 5.90 9.80 -4.11
C ILE A 215 5.08 11.08 -3.89
N ARG A 216 4.03 11.01 -3.06
CA ARG A 216 3.12 12.10 -2.69
C ARG A 216 3.30 12.50 -1.22
N ILE A 217 2.95 11.64 -0.26
CA ILE A 217 2.98 11.99 1.17
C ILE A 217 4.37 12.38 1.67
N GLY A 218 5.43 11.78 1.11
CA GLY A 218 6.82 12.10 1.47
C GLY A 218 7.31 13.45 0.94
N GLN A 219 6.52 14.17 0.13
CA GLN A 219 6.90 15.49 -0.35
C GLN A 219 6.90 16.49 0.81
N PRO A 220 7.84 17.45 0.86
CA PRO A 220 7.84 18.50 1.90
C PRO A 220 6.52 19.27 1.99
N LYS A 221 5.79 19.37 0.88
CA LYS A 221 4.46 20.01 0.84
C LYS A 221 3.40 19.24 1.65
N TYR A 222 3.49 17.93 1.77
CA TYR A 222 2.43 17.07 2.32
C TYR A 222 2.84 16.32 3.60
N ILE A 223 4.13 16.33 3.95
CA ILE A 223 4.64 15.53 5.07
C ILE A 223 3.98 15.87 6.43
N ASP A 224 3.61 17.14 6.65
CA ASP A 224 2.88 17.55 7.86
C ASP A 224 1.50 16.87 7.98
N VAL A 225 0.91 16.40 6.87
CA VAL A 225 -0.34 15.63 6.93
C VAL A 225 -0.11 14.26 7.58
N LEU A 226 1.03 13.62 7.32
CA LEU A 226 1.40 12.37 7.98
C LEU A 226 1.64 12.60 9.48
N ARG A 227 2.34 13.68 9.83
CA ARG A 227 2.57 14.08 11.21
C ARG A 227 1.24 14.25 11.97
N GLU A 228 0.30 15.00 11.40
CA GLU A 228 -1.03 15.22 12.00
C GLU A 228 -1.90 13.95 12.10
N ILE A 229 -1.68 12.94 11.26
CA ILE A 229 -2.32 11.63 11.39
C ILE A 229 -1.81 10.92 12.64
N LEU A 230 -0.49 10.89 12.83
CA LEU A 230 0.16 10.20 13.95
C LEU A 230 -0.10 10.94 15.26
N ASP A 231 0.14 12.24 15.29
CA ASP A 231 -0.10 13.13 16.44
C ASP A 231 -1.52 12.98 16.99
N TYR A 232 -2.53 13.14 16.12
CA TYR A 232 -3.91 13.02 16.57
C TYR A 232 -4.31 11.60 16.96
N GLY A 233 -3.71 10.58 16.36
CA GLY A 233 -4.00 9.21 16.77
C GLY A 233 -3.32 8.84 18.08
N GLU A 234 -2.13 9.39 18.38
CA GLU A 234 -1.47 9.25 19.68
C GLU A 234 -2.26 9.95 20.79
N GLU A 235 -2.81 11.14 20.54
CA GLU A 235 -3.76 11.82 21.46
C GLU A 235 -4.98 10.95 21.84
N LEU A 236 -5.28 9.93 21.02
CA LEU A 236 -6.39 9.00 21.21
C LEU A 236 -5.92 7.58 21.56
N ASP A 237 -4.69 7.41 22.03
CA ASP A 237 -4.13 6.10 22.42
C ASP A 237 -4.14 5.07 21.28
N GLY A 238 -3.80 5.50 20.07
CA GLY A 238 -3.73 4.64 18.87
C GLY A 238 -2.44 3.83 18.79
N TRP A 239 -2.53 2.61 18.25
CA TRP A 239 -1.38 1.77 17.94
C TRP A 239 -1.04 1.83 16.44
N PHE A 240 0.22 2.11 16.10
CA PHE A 240 0.70 2.32 14.73
C PHE A 240 1.76 1.30 14.27
N PRO A 241 1.42 0.01 14.14
CA PRO A 241 2.37 -1.01 13.72
C PRO A 241 2.56 -1.09 12.21
N THR A 242 3.53 -1.88 11.77
CA THR A 242 3.51 -2.45 10.41
C THR A 242 2.33 -3.42 10.27
N VAL A 243 1.92 -3.74 9.03
CA VAL A 243 0.75 -4.62 8.83
C VAL A 243 1.04 -6.03 9.35
N THR A 244 2.25 -6.55 9.14
CA THR A 244 2.64 -7.86 9.69
C THR A 244 2.58 -7.91 11.21
N GLU A 245 3.07 -6.87 11.89
CA GLU A 245 3.00 -6.79 13.36
C GLU A 245 1.56 -6.77 13.85
N ALA A 246 0.70 -5.95 13.22
CA ALA A 246 -0.71 -5.85 13.56
C ALA A 246 -1.43 -7.19 13.42
N VAL A 247 -1.23 -7.86 12.29
CA VAL A 247 -1.86 -9.14 11.99
C VAL A 247 -1.36 -10.23 12.93
N ASN A 248 -0.05 -10.33 13.16
CA ASN A 248 0.50 -11.34 14.06
C ASN A 248 0.03 -11.13 15.50
N HIS A 249 0.02 -9.89 15.99
CA HIS A 249 -0.46 -9.58 17.33
C HIS A 249 -1.93 -9.94 17.48
N TRP A 250 -2.78 -9.50 16.54
CA TRP A 250 -4.21 -9.79 16.58
C TRP A 250 -4.52 -11.29 16.51
N LEU A 251 -3.82 -12.04 15.66
CA LEU A 251 -4.01 -13.50 15.57
C LEU A 251 -3.61 -14.23 16.86
N LYS A 252 -2.69 -13.67 17.64
CA LYS A 252 -2.20 -14.26 18.88
C LYS A 252 -3.03 -13.85 20.10
N HIS A 253 -3.47 -12.59 20.16
CA HIS A 253 -4.05 -11.99 21.36
C HIS A 253 -5.54 -11.65 21.22
N GLY A 254 -6.02 -11.37 20.00
CA GLY A 254 -7.43 -10.99 19.76
C GLY A 254 -7.80 -9.57 20.19
N GLU A 255 -6.81 -8.76 20.56
CA GLU A 255 -6.94 -7.37 21.02
C GLU A 255 -5.78 -6.51 20.47
N TRP A 256 -5.85 -5.19 20.69
CA TRP A 256 -4.77 -4.27 20.30
C TRP A 256 -3.71 -4.21 21.40
N LYS A 257 -2.46 -3.99 20.99
CA LYS A 257 -1.32 -3.95 21.90
C LYS A 257 -1.46 -2.81 22.91
N ASP A 258 -1.04 -3.06 24.15
CA ASP A 258 -0.95 -2.04 25.22
C ASP A 258 -2.30 -1.32 25.48
N ASP A 259 -3.42 -2.05 25.36
CA ASP A 259 -4.79 -1.55 25.51
C ASP A 259 -5.16 -0.38 24.58
N ALA A 260 -4.45 -0.26 23.45
CA ALA A 260 -4.68 0.82 22.48
C ALA A 260 -6.14 0.90 22.04
N SER A 261 -6.66 2.12 21.93
CA SER A 261 -8.08 2.33 21.64
C SER A 261 -8.42 2.01 20.18
N PHE A 262 -7.44 1.92 19.28
CA PHE A 262 -7.59 1.43 17.90
C PHE A 262 -6.24 1.10 17.28
N CYS A 263 -6.28 0.41 16.13
CA CYS A 263 -5.11 0.21 15.28
C CYS A 263 -5.16 1.11 14.04
N CYS A 264 -4.07 1.82 13.76
CA CYS A 264 -3.90 2.66 12.59
C CYS A 264 -2.73 2.16 11.73
N LEU A 265 -3.03 1.73 10.51
CA LEU A 265 -2.04 1.18 9.59
C LEU A 265 -1.71 2.18 8.49
N LEU A 266 -0.43 2.37 8.23
CA LEU A 266 0.06 3.22 7.16
C LEU A 266 0.62 2.36 6.04
N THR A 267 0.13 2.58 4.82
CA THR A 267 0.66 1.92 3.63
C THR A 267 0.75 2.87 2.46
N GLY A 268 1.57 2.54 1.47
CA GLY A 268 1.68 3.28 0.22
C GLY A 268 2.57 2.52 -0.73
N ASP A 269 2.04 2.14 -1.89
CA ASP A 269 2.80 1.33 -2.83
C ASP A 269 3.91 2.14 -3.53
N ILE A 270 5.00 1.43 -3.86
CA ILE A 270 6.12 1.93 -4.64
C ILE A 270 6.16 1.14 -5.94
N ASP A 271 5.57 1.75 -6.96
CA ASP A 271 5.53 1.26 -8.33
C ASP A 271 6.61 1.89 -9.22
N ASN A 272 7.34 2.90 -8.73
CA ASN A 272 8.51 3.51 -9.34
C ASN A 272 9.34 4.30 -8.31
N PHE A 273 10.67 4.22 -8.37
CA PHE A 273 11.58 5.07 -7.58
C PHE A 273 12.05 6.30 -8.36
N THR A 274 12.01 6.22 -9.70
CA THR A 274 12.49 7.26 -10.60
C THR A 274 11.46 7.54 -11.69
N PHE A 275 11.56 8.72 -12.30
CA PHE A 275 10.68 9.05 -13.43
C PHE A 275 10.90 8.10 -14.62
N THR A 276 12.12 7.60 -14.83
CA THR A 276 12.42 6.60 -15.86
C THR A 276 11.76 5.25 -15.56
N ASP A 277 11.70 4.82 -14.30
CA ASP A 277 10.92 3.65 -13.90
C ASP A 277 9.44 3.84 -14.23
N TYR A 278 8.87 5.02 -13.94
CA TYR A 278 7.50 5.37 -14.30
C TYR A 278 7.25 5.24 -15.81
N LEU A 279 8.15 5.77 -16.65
CA LEU A 279 8.03 5.66 -18.11
C LEU A 279 8.13 4.21 -18.59
N SER A 280 8.96 3.40 -17.96
CA SER A 280 9.11 1.98 -18.32
C SER A 280 7.85 1.14 -18.06
N ARG A 281 6.89 1.65 -17.29
CA ARG A 281 5.56 1.02 -17.12
C ARG A 281 4.62 1.29 -18.30
N LEU A 282 4.92 2.32 -19.09
CA LEU A 282 4.09 2.74 -20.22
C LEU A 282 4.47 2.01 -21.52
N LEU A 283 5.64 1.37 -21.54
CA LEU A 283 6.23 0.60 -22.64
C LEU A 283 6.02 -0.90 -22.40
#